data_AF-B3MR10-F1
#
_entry.id   AF-B3MR10-F1
#
_cell.length_a   1.000
_cell.length_b   1.000
_cell.length_c   1.000
_cell.angle_alpha   90.00
_cell.angle_beta   90.00
_cell.angle_gamma   90.00
#
_symmetry.space_group_name_H-M   'P 1'
#
loop_
_entity.id
_entity.type
_entity.pdbx_description
1 polymer ?
#
loop_
_entity_poly.entity_id
_entity_poly.type
_entity_poly.pdbx_seq_one_letter_code
_entity_poly.pdbx_strand_id
1 'polypeptide(L)'
;MSKLSICILLVILAIASTQADGNRRPCPGRCTGYSQSDGKSVCIRDKRTNTCTKLRACRLRERNCARRASGLEPLKETCITRCRRILGTSGVGQCAPRLRSPAAISESKRIRECRRRPCLDDKLATCWKNQQGSCRLQTRCEAQRRNCSRKPGNQWVRASRWSCKGAEDGRVRKCWARPLIVKD
;
A
#
# COMPACT_ATOMS: atom_id res chain seq x y z
N MET A 1 13.33 51.29 44.07
CA MET A 1 13.76 50.36 43.00
C MET A 1 12.84 49.13 42.86
N SER A 2 12.39 48.48 43.95
CA SER A 2 11.59 47.23 43.90
C SER A 2 10.21 47.36 43.21
N LYS A 3 9.47 48.46 43.42
CA LYS A 3 8.11 48.65 42.86
C LYS A 3 8.07 48.69 41.34
N LEU A 4 9.08 49.31 40.70
CA LEU A 4 9.19 49.36 39.24
C LEU A 4 9.45 47.97 38.63
N SER A 5 10.28 47.15 39.30
CA SER A 5 10.58 45.79 38.85
C SER A 5 9.35 44.88 38.89
N ILE A 6 8.48 45.05 39.90
CA ILE A 6 7.22 44.31 40.03
C ILE A 6 6.22 44.74 38.93
N CYS A 7 6.11 46.05 38.66
CA CYS A 7 5.24 46.53 37.58
C CYS A 7 5.67 46.02 36.20
N ILE A 8 6.99 45.99 35.93
CA ILE A 8 7.52 45.47 34.66
C ILE A 8 7.23 43.96 34.52
N LEU A 9 7.39 43.19 35.60
CA LEU A 9 7.03 41.76 35.63
C LEU A 9 5.55 41.51 35.35
N LEU A 10 4.65 42.31 35.93
CA LEU A 10 3.21 42.20 35.70
C LEU A 10 2.81 42.56 34.26
N VAL A 11 3.46 43.58 33.67
CA VAL A 11 3.24 43.96 32.27
C VAL A 11 3.74 42.87 31.32
N ILE A 12 4.90 42.26 31.59
CA ILE A 12 5.42 41.14 30.80
C ILE A 12 4.48 39.92 30.89
N LEU A 13 3.96 39.61 32.07
CA LEU A 13 2.97 38.53 32.26
C LEU A 13 1.65 38.79 31.52
N ALA A 14 1.17 40.03 31.48
CA ALA A 14 -0.03 40.41 30.72
C ALA A 14 0.17 40.37 29.20
N ILE A 15 1.37 40.72 28.72
CA ILE A 15 1.71 40.65 27.28
C ILE A 15 1.93 39.19 26.84
N ALA A 16 2.46 38.33 27.71
CA ALA A 16 2.63 36.91 27.42
C ALA A 16 1.29 36.15 27.38
N SER A 17 0.33 36.49 28.24
CA SER A 17 -0.98 35.84 28.25
C SER A 17 -1.84 36.21 27.04
N THR A 18 -1.69 37.42 26.50
CA THR A 18 -2.43 37.88 25.31
C THR A 18 -1.88 37.32 23.99
N GLN A 19 -0.59 36.97 23.93
CA GLN A 19 0.01 36.34 22.74
C GLN A 19 -0.30 34.85 22.61
N ALA A 20 -0.76 34.19 23.68
CA ALA A 20 -1.17 32.78 23.64
C ALA A 20 -2.50 32.56 22.90
N ASP A 21 -3.27 33.61 22.60
CA ASP A 21 -4.58 33.53 21.94
C ASP A 21 -4.53 33.80 20.41
N GLY A 22 -3.33 33.77 19.83
CA GLY A 22 -3.05 34.31 18.49
C GLY A 22 -3.54 33.50 17.28
N ASN A 23 -4.43 32.52 17.39
CA ASN A 23 -4.86 31.77 16.18
C ASN A 23 -6.26 31.14 16.23
N ARG A 24 -7.20 31.68 17.01
CA ARG A 24 -8.59 31.23 17.02
C ARG A 24 -9.37 31.80 15.83
N ARG A 25 -9.08 31.30 14.61
CA ARG A 25 -9.96 31.55 13.45
C ARG A 25 -11.35 31.01 13.78
N PRO A 26 -12.45 31.78 13.57
CA PRO A 26 -13.80 31.30 13.82
C PRO A 26 -14.08 30.04 13.00
N CYS A 27 -14.80 29.10 13.60
CA CYS A 27 -15.09 27.83 12.94
C CYS A 27 -15.98 28.05 11.72
N PRO A 28 -15.57 27.60 10.52
CA PRO A 28 -16.44 27.64 9.35
C PRO A 28 -17.71 26.82 9.63
N GLY A 29 -18.82 27.22 8.98
CA GLY A 29 -20.18 26.79 9.28
C GLY A 29 -20.44 25.28 9.43
N ARG A 30 -21.61 24.93 9.97
CA ARG A 30 -22.02 23.54 10.23
C ARG A 30 -22.12 22.75 8.93
N CYS A 31 -21.66 21.49 8.91
CA CYS A 31 -21.83 20.60 7.78
C CYS A 31 -23.30 20.23 7.66
N THR A 32 -23.91 20.82 6.64
CA THR A 32 -25.21 20.44 6.13
C THR A 32 -25.05 19.19 5.27
N GLY A 33 -26.07 18.34 5.22
CA GLY A 33 -26.05 17.11 4.41
C GLY A 33 -25.77 17.33 2.91
N TYR A 34 -25.87 18.57 2.45
CA TYR A 34 -25.69 19.04 1.07
C TYR A 34 -24.37 19.81 0.84
N SER A 35 -23.51 19.94 1.86
CA SER A 35 -22.25 20.68 1.72
C SER A 35 -21.35 20.05 0.65
N GLN A 36 -20.95 20.86 -0.33
CA GLN A 36 -20.13 20.61 -1.54
C GLN A 36 -18.84 19.77 -1.38
N SER A 37 -18.46 19.35 -0.16
CA SER A 37 -17.45 18.30 0.04
C SER A 37 -18.10 16.93 -0.21
N ASP A 38 -18.33 16.69 -1.48
CA ASP A 38 -19.04 15.58 -2.11
C ASP A 38 -18.65 14.22 -1.52
N GLY A 39 -19.60 13.56 -0.83
CA GLY A 39 -19.59 12.12 -0.46
C GLY A 39 -18.41 11.54 0.36
N LYS A 40 -17.29 12.26 0.53
CA LYS A 40 -16.03 11.68 1.00
C LYS A 40 -16.08 11.40 2.51
N SER A 41 -16.22 10.12 2.83
CA SER A 41 -16.08 9.61 4.18
C SER A 41 -14.61 9.52 4.56
N VAL A 42 -14.27 9.99 5.75
CA VAL A 42 -12.96 9.86 6.39
C VAL A 42 -13.07 8.89 7.56
N CYS A 43 -11.93 8.34 7.96
CA CYS A 43 -11.82 7.44 9.10
C CYS A 43 -10.90 8.05 10.15
N ILE A 44 -11.30 7.98 11.42
CA ILE A 44 -10.49 8.40 12.56
C ILE A 44 -10.34 7.20 13.47
N ARG A 45 -9.17 7.04 14.08
CA ARG A 45 -8.92 5.97 15.06
C ARG A 45 -8.59 6.56 16.42
N ASP A 46 -9.33 6.14 17.43
CA ASP A 46 -8.90 6.24 18.82
C ASP A 46 -7.90 5.10 19.10
N LYS A 47 -6.67 5.48 19.46
CA LYS A 47 -5.60 4.51 19.76
C LYS A 47 -5.83 3.81 21.09
N ARG A 48 -6.45 4.48 22.07
CA ARG A 48 -6.64 3.96 23.43
C ARG A 48 -7.67 2.83 23.44
N THR A 49 -8.77 3.01 22.72
CA THR A 49 -9.89 2.04 22.68
C THR A 49 -9.88 1.15 21.44
N ASN A 50 -8.95 1.40 20.50
CA ASN A 50 -8.94 0.80 19.15
C ASN A 50 -10.27 0.96 18.39
N THR A 51 -11.04 1.99 18.72
CA THR A 51 -12.30 2.31 18.07
C THR A 51 -12.05 3.20 16.85
N CYS A 52 -12.80 2.96 15.79
CA CYS A 52 -12.79 3.75 14.57
C CYS A 52 -14.10 4.53 14.43
N THR A 53 -14.02 5.76 13.94
CA THR A 53 -15.18 6.58 13.59
C THR A 53 -15.12 6.90 12.11
N LYS A 54 -16.17 6.53 11.38
CA LYS A 54 -16.42 6.95 10.00
C LYS A 54 -17.30 8.19 10.05
N LEU A 55 -16.93 9.24 9.33
CA LEU A 55 -17.74 10.45 9.20
C LEU A 55 -17.40 11.18 7.91
N ARG A 56 -18.22 12.14 7.51
CA ARG A 56 -17.91 13.02 6.37
C ARG A 56 -16.73 13.94 6.69
N ALA A 57 -15.93 14.28 5.67
CA ALA A 57 -14.78 15.17 5.82
C ALA A 57 -15.14 16.54 6.45
N CYS A 58 -16.29 17.12 6.07
CA CYS A 58 -16.81 18.36 6.65
C CYS A 58 -16.97 18.26 8.19
N ARG A 59 -17.54 17.16 8.69
CA ARG A 59 -17.77 16.90 10.12
C ARG A 59 -16.46 16.76 10.89
N LEU A 60 -15.41 16.27 10.24
CA LEU A 60 -14.08 16.21 10.85
C LEU A 60 -13.51 17.62 11.02
N ARG A 61 -13.66 18.48 10.01
CA ARG A 61 -13.22 19.88 10.08
C ARG A 61 -13.92 20.65 11.19
N GLU A 62 -15.23 20.49 11.34
CA GLU A 62 -15.98 21.05 12.48
C GLU A 62 -15.45 20.58 13.83
N ARG A 63 -15.32 19.25 14.01
CA ARG A 63 -14.83 18.68 15.27
C ARG A 63 -13.41 19.16 15.59
N ASN A 64 -12.54 19.21 14.59
CA ASN A 64 -11.18 19.73 14.76
C ASN A 64 -11.16 21.22 15.05
N CYS A 65 -12.13 21.98 14.55
CA CYS A 65 -12.26 23.38 14.91
C CYS A 65 -12.70 23.57 16.37
N ALA A 66 -13.73 22.84 16.82
CA ALA A 66 -14.16 22.86 18.22
C ALA A 66 -13.02 22.44 19.16
N ARG A 67 -12.26 21.39 18.79
CA ARG A 67 -11.08 20.95 19.56
C ARG A 67 -10.01 22.04 19.65
N ARG A 68 -9.70 22.73 18.55
CA ARG A 68 -8.77 23.87 18.56
C ARG A 68 -9.25 25.01 19.46
N ALA A 69 -10.55 25.33 19.43
CA ALA A 69 -11.12 26.35 20.32
C ALA A 69 -10.94 25.98 21.81
N SER A 70 -11.05 24.69 22.14
CA SER A 70 -10.81 24.14 23.48
C SER A 70 -9.33 23.81 23.78
N GLY A 71 -8.37 24.20 22.94
CA GLY A 71 -6.94 23.93 23.15
C GLY A 71 -6.54 22.45 23.00
N LEU A 72 -7.41 21.61 22.43
CA LEU A 72 -7.17 20.18 22.21
C LEU A 72 -6.56 19.92 20.82
N GLU A 73 -5.66 18.94 20.74
CA GLU A 73 -5.09 18.52 19.45
C GLU A 73 -6.18 18.05 18.45
N PRO A 74 -6.07 18.42 17.16
CA PRO A 74 -6.95 17.92 16.12
C PRO A 74 -6.93 16.39 15.98
N LEU A 75 -8.09 15.81 15.71
CA LEU A 75 -8.22 14.42 15.31
C LEU A 75 -7.55 14.21 13.95
N LYS A 76 -6.72 13.17 13.86
CA LYS A 76 -5.99 12.78 12.63
C LYS A 76 -6.75 11.71 11.87
N GLU A 77 -6.80 11.85 10.55
CA GLU A 77 -7.32 10.82 9.67
C GLU A 77 -6.42 9.58 9.71
N THR A 78 -7.04 8.41 9.57
CA THR A 78 -6.38 7.12 9.36
C THR A 78 -6.84 6.53 8.03
N CYS A 79 -6.20 5.46 7.58
CA CYS A 79 -6.58 4.78 6.35
C CYS A 79 -8.06 4.40 6.39
N ILE A 80 -8.83 4.80 5.37
CA ILE A 80 -10.28 4.55 5.29
C ILE A 80 -10.64 3.06 5.39
N THR A 81 -9.73 2.18 4.98
CA THR A 81 -9.85 0.71 5.09
C THR A 81 -9.93 0.20 6.53
N ARG A 82 -9.54 0.99 7.53
CA ARG A 82 -9.73 0.70 8.95
C ARG A 82 -11.19 0.84 9.38
N CYS A 83 -11.99 1.66 8.68
CA CYS A 83 -13.42 1.83 8.92
C CYS A 83 -14.29 0.94 8.03
N ARG A 84 -13.73 -0.03 7.30
CA ARG A 84 -14.49 -0.85 6.32
C ARG A 84 -15.63 -1.70 6.91
N ARG A 85 -15.62 -1.94 8.22
CA ARG A 85 -16.69 -2.65 8.94
C ARG A 85 -17.84 -1.73 9.38
N ILE A 86 -17.69 -0.42 9.24
CA ILE A 86 -18.69 0.58 9.62
C ILE A 86 -19.53 0.88 8.38
N LEU A 87 -20.79 0.45 8.43
CA LEU A 87 -21.76 0.63 7.34
C LEU A 87 -22.20 2.09 7.21
N GLY A 88 -22.67 2.48 6.02
CA GLY A 88 -23.14 3.84 5.73
C GLY A 88 -22.03 4.89 5.63
N THR A 89 -22.43 6.16 5.64
CA THR A 89 -21.51 7.33 5.49
C THR A 89 -20.99 7.85 6.82
N SER A 90 -21.54 7.40 7.94
CA SER A 90 -21.13 7.79 9.29
C SER A 90 -21.44 6.69 10.30
N GLY A 91 -20.59 6.53 11.30
CA GLY A 91 -20.76 5.53 12.35
C GLY A 91 -19.51 5.33 13.20
N VAL A 92 -19.65 4.55 14.27
CA VAL A 92 -18.57 4.22 15.22
C VAL A 92 -18.54 2.70 15.37
N GLY A 93 -17.34 2.12 15.46
CA GLY A 93 -17.19 0.69 15.70
C GLY A 93 -15.74 0.27 15.84
N GLN A 94 -15.49 -1.02 16.07
CA GLN A 94 -14.13 -1.54 16.18
C GLN A 94 -13.35 -1.36 14.87
N CYS A 95 -12.11 -0.87 14.97
CA CYS A 95 -11.26 -0.72 13.80
C CYS A 95 -10.99 -2.07 13.14
N ALA A 96 -11.20 -2.15 11.83
CA ALA A 96 -10.85 -3.32 11.06
C ALA A 96 -9.32 -3.53 11.08
N PRO A 97 -8.85 -4.79 11.09
CA PRO A 97 -7.42 -5.09 11.06
C PRO A 97 -6.79 -4.45 9.82
N ARG A 98 -5.55 -3.97 9.96
CA ARG A 98 -4.83 -3.33 8.85
C ARG A 98 -4.78 -4.36 7.73
N LEU A 99 -5.28 -4.00 6.54
CA LEU A 99 -5.00 -4.79 5.37
C LEU A 99 -3.49 -4.78 5.25
N ARG A 100 -2.85 -5.92 5.49
CA ARG A 100 -1.51 -6.10 4.98
C ARG A 100 -1.69 -5.90 3.49
N SER A 101 -1.18 -4.79 2.94
CA SER A 101 -0.83 -4.79 1.53
C SER A 101 -0.13 -6.13 1.32
N PRO A 102 -0.46 -6.94 0.30
CA PRO A 102 0.38 -8.06 -0.03
C PRO A 102 1.76 -7.44 -0.13
N ALA A 103 2.62 -7.70 0.86
CA ALA A 103 3.98 -7.23 0.83
C ALA A 103 4.43 -7.70 -0.55
N ALA A 104 4.88 -6.78 -1.41
CA ALA A 104 5.63 -7.17 -2.60
C ALA A 104 6.56 -8.25 -2.10
N ILE A 105 6.27 -9.51 -2.45
CA ILE A 105 6.72 -10.71 -1.73
C ILE A 105 8.16 -10.43 -1.41
N SER A 106 8.49 -10.19 -0.13
CA SER A 106 9.82 -9.73 0.22
C SER A 106 10.73 -10.82 -0.27
N GLU A 107 11.37 -10.59 -1.41
CA GLU A 107 11.98 -11.65 -2.18
C GLU A 107 13.03 -12.23 -1.25
N SER A 108 12.81 -13.47 -0.80
CA SER A 108 13.62 -14.00 0.29
C SER A 108 15.08 -13.90 -0.12
N LYS A 109 15.99 -13.68 0.85
CA LYS A 109 17.43 -13.56 0.58
C LYS A 109 17.90 -14.66 -0.39
N ARG A 110 17.37 -15.87 -0.23
CA ARG A 110 17.58 -17.04 -1.10
C ARG A 110 17.15 -16.82 -2.56
N ILE A 111 15.96 -16.26 -2.83
CA ILE A 111 15.49 -16.02 -4.20
C ILE A 111 16.35 -14.93 -4.87
N ARG A 112 16.65 -13.85 -4.13
CA ARG A 112 17.50 -12.75 -4.62
C ARG A 112 18.90 -13.25 -4.98
N GLU A 113 19.49 -14.08 -4.13
CA GLU A 113 20.79 -14.71 -4.36
C GLU A 113 20.76 -15.65 -5.57
N CYS A 114 19.71 -16.49 -5.67
CA CYS A 114 19.51 -17.37 -6.81
C CYS A 114 19.46 -16.62 -8.15
N ARG A 115 18.75 -15.49 -8.23
CA ARG A 115 18.67 -14.67 -9.45
C ARG A 115 19.98 -13.98 -9.83
N ARG A 116 20.81 -13.66 -8.84
CA ARG A 116 22.10 -12.96 -9.02
C ARG A 116 23.25 -13.87 -9.43
N ARG A 117 23.08 -15.20 -9.37
CA ARG A 117 24.13 -16.15 -9.80
C ARG A 117 24.54 -15.87 -11.26
N PRO A 118 25.84 -15.71 -11.56
CA PRO A 118 26.31 -15.46 -12.92
C PRO A 118 26.05 -16.67 -13.81
N CYS A 119 25.73 -16.41 -15.07
CA CYS A 119 25.61 -17.44 -16.10
C CYS A 119 26.98 -17.58 -16.78
N LEU A 120 27.79 -18.54 -16.36
CA LEU A 120 29.07 -18.82 -17.02
C LEU A 120 28.80 -19.73 -18.24
N ASP A 121 29.25 -19.29 -19.42
CA ASP A 121 29.31 -20.04 -20.69
C ASP A 121 28.02 -20.65 -21.24
N ASP A 122 26.87 -20.09 -20.87
CA ASP A 122 25.57 -20.58 -21.33
C ASP A 122 25.01 -19.74 -22.47
N LYS A 123 25.49 -20.02 -23.69
CA LYS A 123 25.10 -19.30 -24.92
C LYS A 123 24.04 -20.02 -25.75
N LEU A 124 23.77 -21.31 -25.47
CA LEU A 124 22.88 -22.11 -26.30
C LEU A 124 21.43 -22.01 -25.80
N ALA A 125 20.59 -21.32 -26.58
CA ALA A 125 19.15 -21.33 -26.35
C ALA A 125 18.55 -22.69 -26.76
N THR A 126 17.88 -23.35 -25.82
CA THR A 126 17.14 -24.60 -26.08
C THR A 126 15.66 -24.42 -25.77
N CYS A 127 14.82 -25.37 -26.18
CA CYS A 127 13.40 -25.31 -25.86
C CYS A 127 13.13 -25.72 -24.40
N TRP A 128 12.36 -24.91 -23.69
CA TRP A 128 11.89 -25.19 -22.33
C TRP A 128 10.38 -25.09 -22.27
N LYS A 129 9.75 -26.00 -21.51
CA LYS A 129 8.31 -26.00 -21.25
C LYS A 129 8.00 -25.84 -19.77
N ASN A 130 6.84 -25.26 -19.46
CA ASN A 130 6.28 -25.29 -18.11
C ASN A 130 5.07 -26.26 -18.06
N GLN A 131 4.56 -26.51 -16.86
CA GLN A 131 3.41 -27.42 -16.66
C GLN A 131 2.11 -26.87 -17.28
N GLN A 132 2.02 -25.55 -17.48
CA GLN A 132 0.88 -24.89 -18.15
C GLN A 132 0.91 -25.05 -19.68
N GLY A 133 1.84 -25.85 -20.22
CA GLY A 133 1.95 -26.10 -21.66
C GLY A 133 2.51 -24.91 -22.45
N SER A 134 3.14 -23.94 -21.77
CA SER A 134 3.88 -22.87 -22.45
C SER A 134 5.32 -23.29 -22.71
N CYS A 135 5.83 -22.94 -23.88
CA CYS A 135 7.18 -23.16 -24.35
C CYS A 135 7.91 -21.84 -24.60
N ARG A 136 9.24 -21.86 -24.44
CA ARG A 136 10.13 -20.71 -24.65
C ARG A 136 11.53 -21.18 -25.06
N LEU A 137 12.13 -20.50 -26.04
CA LEU A 137 13.56 -20.57 -26.29
C LEU A 137 14.30 -19.69 -25.29
N GLN A 138 15.16 -20.32 -24.50
CA GLN A 138 15.97 -19.66 -23.49
C GLN A 138 17.18 -20.53 -23.14
N THR A 139 18.20 -19.92 -22.57
CA THR A 139 19.37 -20.65 -22.08
C THR A 139 19.03 -21.40 -20.78
N ARG A 140 19.91 -22.31 -20.36
CA ARG A 140 19.74 -23.05 -19.10
C ARG A 140 19.71 -22.12 -17.89
N CYS A 141 20.54 -21.09 -17.89
CA CYS A 141 20.71 -20.14 -16.83
C CYS A 141 19.52 -19.19 -16.75
N GLU A 142 18.98 -18.76 -17.90
CA GLU A 142 17.72 -18.02 -17.93
C GLU A 142 16.56 -18.84 -17.33
N ALA A 143 16.47 -20.13 -17.68
CA ALA A 143 15.49 -21.04 -17.10
C ALA A 143 15.67 -21.19 -15.59
N GLN A 144 16.91 -21.39 -15.11
CA GLN A 144 17.23 -21.49 -13.68
C GLN A 144 16.89 -20.21 -12.91
N ARG A 145 17.27 -19.03 -13.43
CA ARG A 145 16.94 -17.72 -12.84
C ARG A 145 15.42 -17.50 -12.73
N ARG A 146 14.66 -17.90 -13.76
CA ARG A 146 13.19 -17.85 -13.72
C ARG A 146 12.60 -18.86 -12.74
N ASN A 147 13.25 -20.01 -12.57
CA ASN A 147 12.84 -21.05 -11.63
C ASN A 147 13.09 -20.65 -10.16
N CYS A 148 13.98 -19.70 -9.87
CA CYS A 148 14.25 -19.20 -8.51
C CYS A 148 12.98 -18.75 -7.76
N SER A 149 12.01 -18.17 -8.47
CA SER A 149 10.74 -17.70 -7.89
C SER A 149 9.53 -18.57 -8.27
N ARG A 150 9.74 -19.73 -8.90
CA ARG A 150 8.66 -20.65 -9.31
C ARG A 150 8.58 -21.84 -8.34
N LYS A 151 7.35 -22.24 -8.00
CA LYS A 151 7.10 -23.49 -7.27
C LYS A 151 7.56 -24.68 -8.12
N PRO A 152 8.04 -25.79 -7.51
CA PRO A 152 8.59 -26.95 -8.23
C PRO A 152 7.73 -27.45 -9.40
N GLY A 153 6.40 -27.53 -9.22
CA GLY A 153 5.48 -27.97 -10.27
C GLY A 153 5.40 -27.05 -11.50
N ASN A 154 5.67 -25.74 -11.36
CA ASN A 154 5.58 -24.78 -12.46
C ASN A 154 6.95 -24.31 -12.96
N GLN A 155 8.00 -25.08 -12.72
CA GLN A 155 9.33 -24.75 -13.22
C GLN A 155 9.43 -24.99 -14.73
N TRP A 156 10.30 -24.21 -15.38
CA TRP A 156 10.73 -24.48 -16.74
C TRP A 156 11.61 -25.73 -16.74
N VAL A 157 11.20 -26.73 -17.51
CA VAL A 157 11.95 -27.97 -17.74
C VAL A 157 12.31 -28.08 -19.22
N ARG A 158 13.40 -28.78 -19.53
CA ARG A 158 13.83 -28.94 -20.92
C ARG A 158 12.76 -29.68 -21.72
N ALA A 159 12.47 -29.19 -22.92
CA ALA A 159 11.55 -29.78 -23.87
C ALA A 159 12.29 -30.14 -25.17
N SER A 160 11.63 -30.92 -26.03
CA SER A 160 12.18 -31.20 -27.35
C SER A 160 12.22 -29.92 -28.19
N ARG A 161 13.19 -29.81 -29.10
CA ARG A 161 13.32 -28.66 -30.02
C ARG A 161 12.03 -28.45 -30.84
N TRP A 162 11.32 -29.53 -31.15
CA TRP A 162 10.04 -29.50 -31.86
C TRP A 162 8.96 -28.69 -31.13
N SER A 163 8.91 -28.75 -29.80
CA SER A 163 7.90 -28.01 -29.02
C SER A 163 8.02 -26.50 -29.17
N CYS A 164 9.19 -26.00 -29.59
CA CYS A 164 9.46 -24.59 -29.90
C CYS A 164 9.64 -24.33 -31.40
N LYS A 165 9.13 -25.18 -32.30
CA LYS A 165 9.25 -24.99 -33.76
C LYS A 165 8.75 -23.59 -34.16
N GLY A 166 9.59 -22.85 -34.89
CA GLY A 166 9.30 -21.47 -35.33
C GLY A 166 9.15 -20.47 -34.19
N ALA A 167 9.74 -20.73 -33.01
CA ALA A 167 9.84 -19.75 -31.94
C ALA A 167 11.04 -18.84 -32.17
N GLU A 168 10.87 -17.57 -31.90
CA GLU A 168 11.95 -16.59 -31.76
C GLU A 168 12.45 -16.56 -30.31
N ASP A 169 13.69 -16.13 -30.12
CA ASP A 169 14.35 -16.11 -28.82
C ASP A 169 13.54 -15.31 -27.79
N GLY A 170 13.37 -15.88 -26.59
CA GLY A 170 12.84 -15.17 -25.44
C GLY A 170 11.31 -14.97 -25.38
N ARG A 171 10.52 -15.31 -26.42
CA ARG A 171 9.05 -15.22 -26.34
C ARG A 171 8.42 -16.48 -25.73
N VAL A 172 7.40 -16.29 -24.90
CA VAL A 172 6.59 -17.39 -24.35
C VAL A 172 5.43 -17.67 -25.29
N ARG A 173 5.22 -18.93 -25.68
CA ARG A 173 4.11 -19.36 -26.55
C ARG A 173 3.52 -20.68 -26.06
N LYS A 174 2.40 -21.12 -26.63
CA LYS A 174 1.92 -22.50 -26.43
C LYS A 174 2.88 -23.49 -27.11
N CYS A 175 3.22 -24.58 -26.42
CA CYS A 175 4.05 -25.64 -26.97
C CYS A 175 3.37 -26.28 -28.19
N TRP A 176 4.15 -26.57 -29.23
CA TRP A 176 3.68 -27.40 -30.33
C TRP A 176 3.52 -28.85 -29.87
N ALA A 177 2.35 -29.43 -30.14
CA ALA A 177 2.16 -30.87 -30.06
C ALA A 177 2.92 -31.52 -31.22
N ARG A 178 3.60 -32.64 -30.95
CA ARG A 178 4.06 -33.51 -32.03
C ARG A 178 2.80 -34.16 -32.63
N PRO A 179 2.55 -34.10 -33.95
CA PRO A 179 1.49 -34.89 -34.53
C PRO A 179 1.75 -36.35 -34.16
N LEU A 180 0.76 -36.99 -33.52
CA LEU A 180 0.76 -38.43 -33.35
C LEU A 180 0.55 -38.99 -34.75
N ILE A 181 1.60 -39.52 -35.36
CA ILE A 181 1.44 -40.35 -36.55
C ILE A 181 0.85 -41.65 -36.01
N VAL A 182 -0.46 -41.80 -36.11
CA VAL A 182 -1.11 -43.10 -35.97
C VAL A 182 -0.63 -43.90 -37.19
N LYS A 183 0.14 -44.94 -36.93
CA LYS A 183 0.55 -45.90 -37.95
C LYS A 183 -0.58 -46.91 -38.00
N ASP A 184 -1.37 -46.88 -39.07
CA ASP A 184 -2.33 -47.94 -39.40
C ASP A 184 -1.59 -49.25 -39.68
#